data_AF-K1QE40-F1
#
_entry.id   AF-K1QE40-F1
#
_cell.length_a   1.000
_cell.length_b   1.000
_cell.length_c   1.000
_cell.angle_alpha   90.00
_cell.angle_beta   90.00
_cell.angle_gamma   90.00
#
_symmetry.space_group_name_H-M   'P 1'
#
loop_
_entity.id
_entity.type
_entity.pdbx_description
1 polymer ?
#
loop_
_entity_poly.entity_id
_entity_poly.type
_entity_poly.pdbx_seq_one_letter_code
_entity_poly.pdbx_strand_id
1 'polypeptide(L)'
;MVLTDLPFERNALIHSRYNAICRPGSAPPLKGDEDIQRTTSKDYAAFLKDQERKVGPDGFLDSNRYSHSFLLKKDATGRRRAASVAGQPSVVSLTSRIHQDKKDYDRRIKVIEDHMWQHKQEERELKRTEGDIIKNQRAVRHTLRDFENAINKKRMAEEKKLSQGLEKYTVLRRDHIHKKEERTKERTMKTVMQNQEYKRESRKAFLHSSDLSRQYKAKMSELDLKRTEVMRLSTDYEVKMKKKEEEQFRLKQELADLSIKLNMEAQKGRKQKFDTERRSDGDTKAAESTKRKLSADLAVNKSHLDIKKRDEQRHLTDTQFRLVDNSSIQKQLNEAAEYAEMDLKAKQIDKNVEKMVTKGDEMEHSLYNKMRNAEYARQKQEQTVRRMQQQLAELKRKNAVRVKNELAQTHKEEKELEQTLIREKAELDKVHSQREESYEKLQKHRQILKEDKHILIEHEREHNRLLKIGAKTDIATESY
;
A
#
# COMPACT_ATOMS: atom_id res chain seq x y z
N MET A 1 24.77 16.04 46.04
CA MET A 1 23.34 15.87 45.71
C MET A 1 23.24 14.72 44.73
N VAL A 2 22.79 13.57 45.23
CA VAL A 2 22.63 12.33 44.48
C VAL A 2 21.17 12.28 44.02
N LEU A 3 20.92 12.41 42.71
CA LEU A 3 19.61 12.15 42.13
C LEU A 3 19.51 10.65 41.82
N THR A 4 18.58 10.01 42.52
CA THR A 4 18.20 8.61 42.35
C THR A 4 17.27 8.48 41.15
N ASP A 5 17.78 7.95 40.04
CA ASP A 5 16.96 7.47 38.93
C ASP A 5 16.32 6.12 39.31
N LEU A 6 15.01 6.13 39.50
CA LEU A 6 14.21 4.93 39.77
C LEU A 6 13.96 4.13 38.46
N PRO A 7 14.05 2.79 38.48
CA PRO A 7 14.09 1.96 37.28
C PRO A 7 12.69 1.49 36.81
N PHE A 8 11.70 2.39 36.73
CA PHE A 8 10.31 1.99 36.43
C PHE A 8 9.74 2.48 35.09
N GLU A 9 10.46 3.27 34.28
CA GLU A 9 9.91 3.85 33.05
C GLU A 9 10.12 3.06 31.74
N ARG A 10 10.40 1.75 31.81
CA ARG A 10 10.46 0.91 30.60
C ARG A 10 9.55 -0.29 30.70
N ASN A 11 8.23 -0.07 30.59
CA ASN A 11 7.29 -1.14 30.21
C ASN A 11 6.00 -0.59 29.59
N ALA A 12 6.10 -0.06 28.36
CA ALA A 12 4.93 0.20 27.51
C ALA A 12 4.22 -1.09 27.00
N LEU A 13 4.65 -2.28 27.46
CA LEU A 13 4.18 -3.57 26.96
C LEU A 13 3.05 -4.21 27.79
N ILE A 14 2.74 -3.70 28.99
CA ILE A 14 1.78 -4.34 29.89
C ILE A 14 0.34 -3.83 29.70
N HIS A 15 0.15 -2.63 29.15
CA HIS A 15 -1.20 -2.07 28.96
C HIS A 15 -1.96 -2.62 27.72
N SER A 16 -1.29 -3.35 26.83
CA SER A 16 -1.95 -3.96 25.66
C SER A 16 -2.78 -5.21 25.99
N ARG A 17 -2.58 -5.86 27.16
CA ARG A 17 -3.34 -7.08 27.51
C ARG A 17 -4.72 -6.79 28.12
N TYR A 18 -4.94 -5.58 28.65
CA TYR A 18 -6.20 -5.24 29.31
C TYR A 18 -7.23 -4.58 28.39
N ASN A 19 -6.87 -4.22 27.15
CA ASN A 19 -7.83 -3.69 26.16
C ASN A 19 -8.70 -4.78 25.49
N ALA A 20 -8.36 -6.06 25.67
CA ALA A 20 -9.13 -7.19 25.11
C ALA A 20 -10.21 -7.74 26.07
N ILE A 21 -10.29 -7.23 27.31
CA ILE A 21 -11.34 -7.60 28.24
C ILE A 21 -12.50 -6.62 28.05
N CYS A 22 -13.33 -6.89 27.03
CA CYS A 22 -14.58 -6.19 26.83
C CYS A 22 -15.47 -6.36 28.08
N ARG A 23 -15.75 -5.28 28.79
CA ARG A 23 -16.79 -5.27 29.83
C ARG A 23 -18.15 -5.45 29.17
N PRO A 24 -18.97 -6.44 29.58
CA PRO A 24 -20.34 -6.57 29.08
C PRO A 24 -21.11 -5.30 29.41
N GLY A 25 -21.57 -4.56 28.40
CA GLY A 25 -22.46 -3.40 28.56
C GLY A 25 -21.91 -2.01 28.25
N SER A 26 -20.69 -1.88 27.70
CA SER A 26 -20.09 -0.54 27.42
C SER A 26 -19.91 -0.18 25.95
N ALA A 27 -20.25 -1.06 25.00
CA ALA A 27 -20.22 -0.74 23.58
C ALA A 27 -21.62 -0.35 23.07
N PRO A 28 -21.76 0.78 22.33
CA PRO A 28 -23.04 1.15 21.73
C PRO A 28 -23.43 0.10 20.66
N PRO A 29 -24.72 -0.25 20.55
CA PRO A 29 -25.16 -1.36 19.71
C PRO A 29 -24.83 -1.09 18.24
N LEU A 30 -24.04 -1.99 17.65
CA LEU A 30 -23.80 -2.04 16.22
C LEU A 30 -25.11 -2.43 15.53
N LYS A 31 -25.61 -1.55 14.66
CA LYS A 31 -26.87 -1.67 13.89
C LYS A 31 -26.98 -2.90 12.95
N GLY A 32 -26.13 -3.90 13.07
CA GLY A 32 -26.13 -5.11 12.25
C GLY A 32 -26.50 -6.40 12.99
N ASP A 33 -26.53 -6.41 14.33
CA ASP A 33 -26.73 -7.64 15.11
C ASP A 33 -28.19 -7.92 15.49
N GLU A 34 -29.11 -6.97 15.27
CA GLU A 34 -30.54 -7.20 15.55
C GLU A 34 -31.17 -8.24 14.62
N ASP A 35 -30.74 -8.33 13.36
CA ASP A 35 -31.30 -9.29 12.41
C ASP A 35 -30.84 -10.73 12.69
N ILE A 36 -29.62 -10.89 13.23
CA ILE A 36 -29.10 -12.19 13.64
C ILE A 36 -29.79 -12.65 14.94
N GLN A 37 -29.99 -11.75 15.91
CA GLN A 37 -30.75 -12.09 17.12
C GLN A 37 -32.23 -12.37 16.84
N ARG A 38 -32.86 -11.68 15.87
CA ARG A 38 -34.26 -11.95 15.48
C ARG A 38 -34.42 -13.29 14.77
N THR A 39 -33.44 -13.73 13.99
CA THR A 39 -33.49 -15.05 13.32
C THR A 39 -33.28 -16.18 14.32
N THR A 40 -32.27 -16.08 15.19
CA THR A 40 -32.05 -17.10 16.24
C THR A 40 -33.20 -17.21 17.23
N SER A 41 -33.87 -16.10 17.55
CA SER A 41 -35.04 -16.09 18.45
C SER A 41 -36.27 -16.74 17.80
N LYS A 42 -36.44 -16.58 16.48
CA LYS A 42 -37.53 -17.23 15.73
C LYS A 42 -37.30 -18.73 15.59
N ASP A 43 -36.07 -19.14 15.32
CA ASP A 43 -35.73 -20.56 15.19
C ASP A 43 -35.87 -21.30 16.53
N TYR A 44 -35.47 -20.65 17.64
CA TYR A 44 -35.68 -21.20 18.97
C TYR A 44 -37.17 -21.27 19.36
N ALA A 45 -37.98 -20.27 18.99
CA ALA A 45 -39.43 -20.30 19.21
C ALA A 45 -40.12 -21.38 18.36
N ALA A 46 -39.66 -21.63 17.13
CA ALA A 46 -40.16 -22.71 16.29
C ALA A 46 -39.79 -24.08 16.87
N PHE A 47 -38.57 -24.24 17.37
CA PHE A 47 -38.11 -25.46 18.05
C PHE A 47 -38.96 -25.78 19.30
N LEU A 48 -39.30 -24.78 20.12
CA LEU A 48 -40.18 -24.97 21.27
C LEU A 48 -41.61 -25.33 20.86
N LYS A 49 -42.12 -24.76 19.75
CA LYS A 49 -43.45 -25.10 19.20
C LYS A 49 -43.54 -26.53 18.64
N ASP A 50 -42.45 -27.04 18.07
CA ASP A 50 -42.39 -28.43 17.58
C ASP A 50 -42.24 -29.44 18.72
N GLN A 51 -41.72 -29.02 19.88
CA GLN A 51 -41.66 -29.81 21.11
C GLN A 51 -42.97 -29.75 21.93
N GLU A 52 -43.84 -28.78 21.69
CA GLU A 52 -45.16 -28.70 22.33
C GLU A 52 -46.08 -29.81 21.81
N ARG A 53 -46.40 -30.76 22.68
CA ARG A 53 -47.35 -31.84 22.42
C ARG A 53 -48.71 -31.24 22.02
N LYS A 54 -49.24 -31.62 20.86
CA LYS A 54 -50.58 -31.20 20.42
C LYS A 54 -51.65 -31.85 21.31
N VAL A 55 -52.30 -31.03 22.13
CA VAL A 55 -53.43 -31.44 22.96
C VAL A 55 -54.71 -31.28 22.14
N GLY A 56 -55.37 -32.38 21.82
CA GLY A 56 -56.71 -32.35 21.25
C GLY A 56 -57.77 -32.04 22.31
N PRO A 57 -59.01 -31.67 21.92
CA PRO A 57 -60.09 -31.34 22.87
C PRO A 57 -60.46 -32.47 23.84
N ASP A 58 -60.05 -33.71 23.59
CA ASP A 58 -60.24 -34.88 24.48
C ASP A 58 -58.97 -35.35 25.21
N GLY A 59 -57.93 -34.50 25.28
CA GLY A 59 -56.69 -34.82 26.00
C GLY A 59 -55.66 -35.63 25.18
N PHE A 60 -54.57 -36.03 25.84
CA PHE A 60 -53.38 -36.62 25.19
C PHE A 60 -53.71 -37.91 24.43
N LEU A 61 -53.36 -37.93 23.13
CA LEU A 61 -53.59 -39.02 22.15
C LEU A 61 -52.90 -40.35 22.50
N ASP A 62 -52.05 -40.36 23.52
CA ASP A 62 -51.20 -41.47 23.94
C ASP A 62 -51.90 -42.42 24.94
N SER A 63 -53.13 -42.09 25.38
CA SER A 63 -53.76 -42.71 26.56
C SER A 63 -54.77 -43.84 26.29
N ASN A 64 -54.98 -44.27 25.04
CA ASN A 64 -55.97 -45.31 24.72
C ASN A 64 -55.48 -46.77 24.81
N ARG A 65 -54.34 -47.05 25.46
CA ARG A 65 -53.94 -48.42 25.83
C ARG A 65 -54.30 -48.70 27.28
N TYR A 66 -55.54 -49.10 27.54
CA TYR A 66 -56.00 -50.06 28.57
C TYR A 66 -57.47 -49.79 28.94
N SER A 67 -58.40 -50.30 28.12
CA SER A 67 -59.80 -50.45 28.52
C SER A 67 -60.40 -51.68 27.87
N HIS A 68 -59.88 -52.87 28.23
CA HIS A 68 -60.63 -54.11 28.00
C HIS A 68 -61.44 -54.45 29.25
N SER A 69 -62.71 -54.05 29.20
CA SER A 69 -63.79 -54.55 30.03
C SER A 69 -64.04 -56.03 29.74
N PHE A 70 -64.06 -56.84 30.81
CA PHE A 70 -64.46 -58.24 30.77
C PHE A 70 -65.93 -58.35 30.39
N LEU A 71 -66.23 -58.86 29.20
CA LEU A 71 -67.54 -59.40 28.85
C LEU A 71 -67.47 -60.93 28.93
N LEU A 72 -67.95 -61.49 30.04
CA LEU A 72 -68.27 -62.91 30.17
C LEU A 72 -69.41 -63.24 29.19
N LYS A 73 -69.07 -63.87 28.06
CA LYS A 73 -70.06 -64.52 27.19
C LYS A 73 -70.32 -65.95 27.65
N LYS A 74 -71.40 -66.02 28.44
CA LYS A 74 -72.30 -67.13 28.73
C LYS A 74 -72.29 -68.24 27.67
N ASP A 75 -72.06 -69.46 28.15
CA ASP A 75 -72.08 -70.72 27.41
C ASP A 75 -73.41 -70.95 26.68
N ALA A 76 -73.32 -71.39 25.43
CA ALA A 76 -74.41 -71.99 24.69
C ALA A 76 -73.95 -73.34 24.12
N THR A 77 -74.87 -74.31 24.21
CA THR A 77 -74.81 -75.69 23.69
C THR A 77 -74.05 -76.67 24.59
N GLY A 78 -74.65 -77.68 25.22
CA GLY A 78 -75.90 -78.36 24.94
C GLY A 78 -75.66 -79.60 24.09
N ARG A 79 -75.91 -80.77 24.72
CA ARG A 79 -76.16 -82.10 24.15
C ARG A 79 -74.93 -82.98 23.86
N ARG A 80 -74.84 -84.07 24.64
CA ARG A 80 -74.82 -85.48 24.18
C ARG A 80 -75.09 -86.36 25.40
N ARG A 81 -76.33 -86.85 25.55
CA ARG A 81 -76.78 -88.20 25.13
C ARG A 81 -75.88 -89.30 25.66
N ALA A 82 -76.36 -89.91 26.74
CA ALA A 82 -76.02 -91.25 27.16
C ALA A 82 -76.42 -92.27 26.08
N ALA A 83 -75.49 -93.15 25.74
CA ALA A 83 -75.68 -94.45 25.10
C ALA A 83 -74.40 -95.23 25.44
N SER A 84 -74.47 -96.14 26.41
CA SER A 84 -74.76 -97.57 26.21
C SER A 84 -73.47 -98.38 26.23
N VAL A 85 -73.20 -98.95 27.40
CA VAL A 85 -72.75 -100.33 27.66
C VAL A 85 -71.89 -100.98 26.58
N ALA A 86 -70.63 -101.18 26.97
CA ALA A 86 -69.66 -102.05 26.35
C ALA A 86 -70.22 -103.45 26.08
N GLY A 87 -70.31 -103.81 24.80
CA GLY A 87 -70.09 -105.18 24.36
C GLY A 87 -68.59 -105.40 24.24
N GLN A 88 -68.11 -106.54 24.72
CA GLN A 88 -66.69 -106.91 24.68
C GLN A 88 -66.09 -106.75 23.27
N PRO A 89 -64.82 -106.31 23.16
CA PRO A 89 -64.19 -106.09 21.87
C PRO A 89 -64.03 -107.43 21.13
N SER A 90 -64.91 -107.65 20.16
CA SER A 90 -64.72 -108.65 19.12
C SER A 90 -63.38 -108.40 18.40
N VAL A 91 -62.69 -109.46 18.01
CA VAL A 91 -61.40 -109.46 17.27
C VAL A 91 -61.44 -108.56 16.02
N VAL A 92 -62.64 -108.29 15.47
CA VAL A 92 -62.90 -107.37 14.35
C VAL A 92 -62.72 -105.87 14.71
N SER A 93 -62.86 -105.50 15.99
CA SER A 93 -62.63 -104.14 16.51
C SER A 93 -61.15 -103.82 16.74
N LEU A 94 -60.35 -104.85 17.10
CA LEU A 94 -58.90 -104.73 17.25
C LEU A 94 -58.23 -104.49 15.90
N THR A 95 -58.67 -105.18 14.84
CA THR A 95 -58.18 -104.96 13.47
C THR A 95 -58.50 -103.57 12.95
N SER A 96 -59.66 -103.01 13.30
CA SER A 96 -60.02 -101.63 12.93
C SER A 96 -59.15 -100.59 13.65
N ARG A 97 -58.81 -100.84 14.92
CA ARG A 97 -57.92 -99.96 15.71
C ARG A 97 -56.47 -100.01 15.22
N ILE A 98 -55.97 -101.20 14.87
CA ILE A 98 -54.65 -101.38 14.24
C ILE A 98 -54.59 -100.62 12.90
N HIS A 99 -55.67 -100.65 12.11
CA HIS A 99 -55.75 -99.86 10.87
C HIS A 99 -55.77 -98.36 11.11
N GLN A 100 -56.47 -97.90 12.15
CA GLN A 100 -56.52 -96.48 12.52
C GLN A 100 -55.14 -96.00 13.03
N ASP A 101 -54.49 -96.78 13.90
CA ASP A 101 -53.16 -96.48 14.44
C ASP A 101 -52.10 -96.47 13.33
N LYS A 102 -52.21 -97.39 12.36
CA LYS A 102 -51.34 -97.36 11.16
C LYS A 102 -51.55 -96.09 10.34
N LYS A 103 -52.81 -95.66 10.16
CA LYS A 103 -53.13 -94.41 9.44
C LYS A 103 -52.63 -93.17 10.17
N ASP A 104 -52.70 -93.16 11.50
CA ASP A 104 -52.21 -92.05 12.31
C ASP A 104 -50.68 -92.04 12.42
N TYR A 105 -50.04 -93.22 12.43
CA TYR A 105 -48.59 -93.35 12.26
C TYR A 105 -48.15 -92.79 10.91
N ASP A 106 -48.80 -93.18 9.81
CA ASP A 106 -48.50 -92.67 8.47
C ASP A 106 -48.70 -91.14 8.38
N ARG A 107 -49.72 -90.59 9.05
CA ARG A 107 -49.91 -89.14 9.15
C ARG A 107 -48.79 -88.45 9.93
N ARG A 108 -48.34 -89.02 11.05
CA ARG A 108 -47.23 -88.46 11.83
C ARG A 108 -45.92 -88.53 11.06
N ILE A 109 -45.67 -89.62 10.34
CA ILE A 109 -44.51 -89.74 9.45
C ILE A 109 -44.55 -88.66 8.39
N LYS A 110 -45.69 -88.42 7.72
CA LYS A 110 -45.82 -87.32 6.76
C LYS A 110 -45.57 -85.95 7.37
N VAL A 111 -46.06 -85.69 8.59
CA VAL A 111 -45.78 -84.42 9.29
C VAL A 111 -44.28 -84.28 9.57
N ILE A 112 -43.60 -85.34 10.01
CA ILE A 112 -42.15 -85.32 10.22
C ILE A 112 -41.41 -85.07 8.90
N GLU A 113 -41.82 -85.72 7.80
CA GLU A 113 -41.27 -85.51 6.46
C GLU A 113 -41.46 -84.06 5.99
N ASP A 114 -42.65 -83.48 6.18
CA ASP A 114 -42.94 -82.09 5.84
C ASP A 114 -42.10 -81.11 6.68
N HIS A 115 -41.94 -81.36 7.98
CA HIS A 115 -41.08 -80.56 8.85
C HIS A 115 -39.60 -80.66 8.45
N MET A 116 -39.12 -81.85 8.10
CA MET A 116 -37.75 -82.03 7.58
C MET A 116 -37.57 -81.30 6.25
N TRP A 117 -38.59 -81.29 5.40
CA TRP A 117 -38.55 -80.57 4.13
C TRP A 117 -38.56 -79.05 4.33
N GLN A 118 -39.39 -78.54 5.24
CA GLN A 118 -39.41 -77.12 5.63
C GLN A 118 -38.06 -76.69 6.18
N HIS A 119 -37.48 -77.45 7.11
CA HIS A 119 -36.15 -77.15 7.66
C HIS A 119 -35.08 -77.13 6.57
N LYS A 120 -35.15 -78.04 5.57
CA LYS A 120 -34.25 -78.05 4.41
C LYS A 120 -34.46 -76.87 3.46
N GLN A 121 -35.65 -76.27 3.42
CA GLN A 121 -35.91 -75.04 2.67
C GLN A 121 -35.41 -73.81 3.45
N GLU A 122 -35.68 -73.74 4.75
CA GLU A 122 -35.18 -72.69 5.64
C GLU A 122 -33.65 -72.65 5.63
N GLU A 123 -32.97 -73.80 5.68
CA GLU A 123 -31.50 -73.86 5.57
C GLU A 123 -30.99 -73.32 4.21
N ARG A 124 -31.72 -73.57 3.12
CA ARG A 124 -31.40 -73.03 1.79
C ARG A 124 -31.68 -71.53 1.70
N GLU A 125 -32.67 -71.01 2.42
CA GLU A 125 -32.94 -69.57 2.54
C GLU A 125 -31.86 -68.88 3.37
N LEU A 126 -31.47 -69.45 4.50
CA LEU A 126 -30.38 -68.95 5.33
C LEU A 126 -29.05 -68.88 4.57
N LYS A 127 -28.71 -69.90 3.76
CA LYS A 127 -27.52 -69.86 2.90
C LYS A 127 -27.59 -68.77 1.82
N ARG A 128 -28.79 -68.49 1.29
CA ARG A 128 -28.98 -67.38 0.32
C ARG A 128 -28.81 -66.03 1.00
N THR A 129 -29.42 -65.81 2.15
CA THR A 129 -29.30 -64.55 2.89
C THR A 129 -27.88 -64.32 3.39
N GLU A 130 -27.18 -65.36 3.86
CA GLU A 130 -25.76 -65.30 4.19
C GLU A 130 -24.91 -64.87 2.98
N GLY A 131 -25.17 -65.46 1.81
CA GLY A 131 -24.51 -65.09 0.56
C GLY A 131 -24.71 -63.61 0.19
N ASP A 132 -25.92 -63.08 0.39
CA ASP A 132 -26.23 -61.67 0.12
C ASP A 132 -25.63 -60.73 1.16
N ILE A 133 -25.58 -61.13 2.44
CA ILE A 133 -24.86 -60.39 3.49
C ILE A 133 -23.38 -60.28 3.14
N ILE A 134 -22.74 -61.37 2.68
CA ILE A 134 -21.33 -61.35 2.28
C ILE A 134 -21.10 -60.41 1.08
N LYS A 135 -22.00 -60.41 0.09
CA LYS A 135 -21.93 -59.46 -1.04
C LYS A 135 -22.06 -58.01 -0.56
N ASN A 136 -23.02 -57.72 0.31
CA ASN A 136 -23.21 -56.38 0.87
C ASN A 136 -21.99 -55.94 1.69
N GLN A 137 -21.39 -56.82 2.48
CA GLN A 137 -20.16 -56.53 3.21
C GLN A 137 -18.99 -56.21 2.26
N ARG A 138 -18.86 -56.92 1.13
CA ARG A 138 -17.84 -56.60 0.11
C ARG A 138 -18.11 -55.24 -0.52
N ALA A 139 -19.37 -54.93 -0.87
CA ALA A 139 -19.74 -53.64 -1.43
C ALA A 139 -19.40 -52.50 -0.47
N VAL A 140 -19.75 -52.62 0.82
CA VAL A 140 -19.40 -51.63 1.86
C VAL A 140 -17.89 -51.46 2.01
N ARG A 141 -17.10 -52.55 1.98
CA ARG A 141 -15.63 -52.44 2.02
C ARG A 141 -15.05 -51.71 0.81
N HIS A 142 -15.63 -51.90 -0.38
CA HIS A 142 -15.23 -51.18 -1.57
C HIS A 142 -15.55 -49.70 -1.48
N THR A 143 -16.77 -49.34 -1.07
CA THR A 143 -17.15 -47.92 -0.94
C THR A 143 -16.31 -47.21 0.12
N LEU A 144 -16.03 -47.85 1.26
CA LEU A 144 -15.13 -47.29 2.28
C LEU A 144 -13.73 -47.03 1.72
N ARG A 145 -13.17 -47.96 0.93
CA ARG A 145 -11.86 -47.77 0.28
C ARG A 145 -11.88 -46.62 -0.73
N ASP A 146 -12.97 -46.46 -1.47
CA ASP A 146 -13.12 -45.35 -2.43
C ASP A 146 -13.22 -44.00 -1.70
N PHE A 147 -13.94 -43.95 -0.57
CA PHE A 147 -13.97 -42.76 0.29
C PHE A 147 -12.61 -42.45 0.89
N GLU A 148 -11.88 -43.44 1.41
CA GLU A 148 -10.52 -43.25 1.91
C GLU A 148 -9.58 -42.70 0.83
N ASN A 149 -9.65 -43.26 -0.38
CA ASN A 149 -8.88 -42.79 -1.53
C ASN A 149 -9.26 -41.35 -1.92
N ALA A 150 -10.55 -41.02 -1.91
CA ALA A 150 -11.04 -39.66 -2.20
C ALA A 150 -10.56 -38.65 -1.14
N ILE A 151 -10.63 -39.01 0.14
CA ILE A 151 -10.14 -38.20 1.25
C ILE A 151 -8.63 -37.97 1.11
N ASN A 152 -7.85 -39.03 0.85
CA ASN A 152 -6.40 -38.91 0.65
C ASN A 152 -6.06 -38.05 -0.56
N LYS A 153 -6.77 -38.21 -1.68
CA LYS A 153 -6.58 -37.37 -2.87
C LYS A 153 -6.90 -35.89 -2.58
N LYS A 154 -7.97 -35.61 -1.84
CA LYS A 154 -8.33 -34.25 -1.42
C LYS A 154 -7.27 -33.66 -0.49
N ARG A 155 -6.80 -34.43 0.50
CA ARG A 155 -5.72 -34.03 1.43
C ARG A 155 -4.44 -33.69 0.68
N MET A 156 -3.99 -34.54 -0.24
CA MET A 156 -2.78 -34.27 -1.06
C MET A 156 -2.95 -33.05 -1.96
N ALA A 157 -4.16 -32.81 -2.50
CA ALA A 157 -4.43 -31.62 -3.31
C ALA A 157 -4.41 -30.34 -2.47
N GLU A 158 -4.94 -30.37 -1.25
CA GLU A 158 -4.89 -29.25 -0.31
C GLU A 158 -3.46 -28.98 0.18
N GLU A 159 -2.70 -30.01 0.49
CA GLU A 159 -1.28 -29.90 0.86
C GLU A 159 -0.45 -29.30 -0.29
N LYS A 160 -0.70 -29.74 -1.53
CA LYS A 160 -0.06 -29.16 -2.72
C LYS A 160 -0.43 -27.68 -2.90
N LYS A 161 -1.69 -27.30 -2.67
CA LYS A 161 -2.12 -25.88 -2.70
C LYS A 161 -1.44 -25.07 -1.60
N LEU A 162 -1.32 -25.62 -0.39
CA LEU A 162 -0.64 -24.96 0.73
C LEU A 162 0.85 -24.77 0.44
N SER A 163 1.53 -25.81 -0.07
CA SER A 163 2.93 -25.76 -0.47
C SER A 163 3.18 -24.71 -1.56
N GLN A 164 2.34 -24.68 -2.60
CA GLN A 164 2.40 -23.63 -3.64
C GLN A 164 2.13 -22.23 -3.07
N GLY A 165 1.24 -22.11 -2.09
CA GLY A 165 0.97 -20.85 -1.39
C GLY A 165 2.19 -20.36 -0.61
N LEU A 166 2.85 -21.26 0.12
CA LEU A 166 4.10 -20.99 0.84
C LEU A 166 5.22 -20.60 -0.10
N GLU A 167 5.42 -21.31 -1.21
CA GLU A 167 6.43 -20.99 -2.21
C GLU A 167 6.21 -19.58 -2.77
N LYS A 168 4.99 -19.25 -3.21
CA LYS A 168 4.63 -17.90 -3.66
C LYS A 168 4.91 -16.85 -2.60
N TYR A 169 4.58 -17.12 -1.34
CA TYR A 169 4.86 -16.21 -0.23
C TYR A 169 6.37 -16.00 -0.01
N THR A 170 7.18 -17.07 -0.09
CA THR A 170 8.64 -16.95 0.04
C THR A 170 9.27 -16.14 -1.09
N VAL A 171 8.80 -16.32 -2.33
CA VAL A 171 9.24 -15.52 -3.48
C VAL A 171 8.85 -14.06 -3.30
N LEU A 172 7.59 -13.76 -2.95
CA LEU A 172 7.13 -12.40 -2.67
C LEU A 172 7.94 -11.73 -1.56
N ARG A 173 8.25 -12.46 -0.48
CA ARG A 173 9.08 -11.97 0.63
C ARG A 173 10.50 -11.67 0.17
N ARG A 174 11.10 -12.58 -0.61
CA ARG A 174 12.45 -12.40 -1.19
C ARG A 174 12.49 -11.18 -2.10
N ASP A 175 11.53 -11.03 -3.01
CA ASP A 175 11.44 -9.88 -3.91
C ASP A 175 11.26 -8.56 -3.17
N HIS A 176 10.48 -8.57 -2.09
CA HIS A 176 10.33 -7.40 -1.23
C HIS A 176 11.65 -6.99 -0.56
N ILE A 177 12.42 -7.96 -0.07
CA ILE A 177 13.75 -7.72 0.51
C ILE A 177 14.69 -7.15 -0.55
N HIS A 178 14.79 -7.77 -1.73
CA HIS A 178 15.61 -7.26 -2.83
C HIS A 178 15.23 -5.85 -3.24
N LYS A 179 13.94 -5.56 -3.41
CA LYS A 179 13.46 -4.19 -3.71
C LYS A 179 13.83 -3.18 -2.61
N LYS A 180 13.81 -3.59 -1.34
CA LYS A 180 14.21 -2.74 -0.22
C LYS A 180 15.71 -2.49 -0.20
N GLU A 181 16.51 -3.50 -0.51
CA GLU A 181 17.97 -3.38 -0.63
C GLU A 181 18.37 -2.49 -1.81
N GLU A 182 17.77 -2.67 -2.98
CA GLU A 182 18.02 -1.82 -4.15
C GLU A 182 17.67 -0.35 -3.88
N ARG A 183 16.52 -0.07 -3.24
CA ARG A 183 16.18 1.29 -2.82
C ARG A 183 17.19 1.87 -1.84
N THR A 184 17.74 1.05 -0.95
CA THR A 184 18.78 1.49 -0.01
C THR A 184 20.08 1.79 -0.75
N LYS A 185 20.51 0.92 -1.67
CA LYS A 185 21.69 1.13 -2.53
C LYS A 185 21.57 2.40 -3.36
N GLU A 186 20.43 2.63 -4.01
CA GLU A 186 20.15 3.86 -4.79
C GLU A 186 20.27 5.11 -3.92
N ARG A 187 19.71 5.08 -2.70
CA ARG A 187 19.82 6.19 -1.75
C ARG A 187 21.27 6.44 -1.35
N THR A 188 22.02 5.39 -0.98
CA THR A 188 23.42 5.51 -0.60
C THR A 188 24.26 6.04 -1.77
N MET A 189 24.05 5.53 -2.99
CA MET A 189 24.74 6.00 -4.18
C MET A 189 24.46 7.47 -4.46
N LYS A 190 23.19 7.89 -4.37
CA LYS A 190 22.80 9.30 -4.53
C LYS A 190 23.46 10.20 -3.48
N THR A 191 23.49 9.79 -2.21
CA THR A 191 24.17 10.53 -1.14
C THR A 191 25.68 10.62 -1.39
N VAL A 192 26.32 9.53 -1.83
CA VAL A 192 27.74 9.54 -2.18
C VAL A 192 28.02 10.48 -3.35
N MET A 193 27.20 10.46 -4.40
CA MET A 193 27.34 11.37 -5.54
C MET A 193 27.18 12.84 -5.13
N GLN A 194 26.13 13.17 -4.36
CA GLN A 194 25.91 14.53 -3.84
C GLN A 194 27.09 15.01 -2.99
N ASN A 195 27.63 14.15 -2.12
CA ASN A 195 28.81 14.47 -1.33
C ASN A 195 30.06 14.71 -2.20
N GLN A 196 30.22 13.96 -3.29
CA GLN A 196 31.32 14.18 -4.23
C GLN A 196 31.16 15.48 -5.02
N GLU A 197 29.95 15.82 -5.44
CA GLU A 197 29.63 17.09 -6.09
C GLU A 197 29.92 18.27 -5.15
N TYR A 198 29.42 18.22 -3.92
CA TYR A 198 29.70 19.23 -2.90
C TYR A 198 31.21 19.39 -2.67
N LYS A 199 31.97 18.29 -2.59
CA LYS A 199 33.44 18.33 -2.48
C LYS A 199 34.13 18.92 -3.73
N ARG A 200 33.56 18.76 -4.92
CA ARG A 200 34.09 19.38 -6.16
C ARG A 200 33.80 20.88 -6.18
N GLU A 201 32.57 21.28 -5.86
CA GLU A 201 32.17 22.68 -5.77
C GLU A 201 32.96 23.43 -4.70
N SER A 202 33.13 22.83 -3.51
CA SER A 202 33.95 23.39 -2.43
C SER A 202 35.41 23.59 -2.86
N ARG A 203 36.01 22.60 -3.56
CA ARG A 203 37.36 22.74 -4.12
C ARG A 203 37.43 23.84 -5.19
N LYS A 204 36.42 23.95 -6.05
CA LYS A 204 36.35 24.99 -7.09
C LYS A 204 36.25 26.39 -6.46
N ALA A 205 35.41 26.55 -5.43
CA ALA A 205 35.27 27.80 -4.69
C ALA A 205 36.58 28.16 -3.96
N PHE A 206 37.25 27.17 -3.36
CA PHE A 206 38.54 27.37 -2.71
C PHE A 206 39.62 27.82 -3.70
N LEU A 207 39.74 27.16 -4.86
CA LEU A 207 40.67 27.55 -5.92
C LEU A 207 40.39 28.98 -6.42
N HIS A 208 39.11 29.30 -6.67
CA HIS A 208 38.73 30.63 -7.11
C HIS A 208 39.08 31.72 -6.08
N SER A 209 38.80 31.46 -4.79
CA SER A 209 39.18 32.37 -3.70
C SER A 209 40.69 32.54 -3.58
N SER A 210 41.45 31.44 -3.70
CA SER A 210 42.92 31.46 -3.71
C SER A 210 43.47 32.27 -4.88
N ASP A 211 42.93 32.10 -6.09
CA ASP A 211 43.31 32.87 -7.28
C ASP A 211 43.00 34.35 -7.12
N LEU A 212 41.82 34.68 -6.58
CA LEU A 212 41.43 36.07 -6.28
C LEU A 212 42.39 36.71 -5.26
N SER A 213 42.77 35.96 -4.22
CA SER A 213 43.74 36.40 -3.22
C SER A 213 45.12 36.66 -3.83
N ARG A 214 45.57 35.78 -4.74
CA ARG A 214 46.83 35.97 -5.47
C ARG A 214 46.78 37.22 -6.36
N GLN A 215 45.68 37.42 -7.09
CA GLN A 215 45.48 38.62 -7.91
C GLN A 215 45.48 39.90 -7.06
N TYR A 216 44.80 39.88 -5.91
CA TYR A 216 44.78 41.00 -4.97
C TYR A 216 46.19 41.33 -4.45
N LYS A 217 46.96 40.32 -4.03
CA LYS A 217 48.36 40.52 -3.59
C LYS A 217 49.24 41.09 -4.70
N ALA A 218 49.08 40.60 -5.94
CA ALA A 218 49.81 41.13 -7.09
C ALA A 218 49.47 42.62 -7.33
N LYS A 219 48.19 42.99 -7.26
CA LYS A 219 47.75 44.38 -7.39
C LYS A 219 48.21 45.27 -6.24
N MET A 220 48.24 44.74 -5.01
CA MET A 220 48.81 45.46 -3.87
C MET A 220 50.30 45.76 -4.08
N SER A 221 51.08 44.75 -4.52
CA SER A 221 52.49 44.93 -4.85
C SER A 221 52.71 45.93 -5.98
N GLU A 222 51.84 45.94 -7.00
CA GLU A 222 51.87 46.94 -8.08
C GLU A 222 51.62 48.36 -7.55
N LEU A 223 50.66 48.52 -6.64
CA LEU A 223 50.38 49.80 -5.99
C LEU A 223 51.54 50.28 -5.12
N ASP A 224 52.18 49.39 -4.37
CA ASP A 224 53.33 49.75 -3.55
C ASP A 224 54.53 50.15 -4.41
N LEU A 225 54.77 49.47 -5.54
CA LEU A 225 55.77 49.90 -6.53
C LEU A 225 55.46 51.31 -7.05
N LYS A 226 54.22 51.59 -7.45
CA LYS A 226 53.82 52.93 -7.89
C LYS A 226 53.98 53.98 -6.78
N ARG A 227 53.66 53.65 -5.52
CA ARG A 227 53.90 54.53 -4.37
C ARG A 227 55.39 54.84 -4.20
N THR A 228 56.26 53.83 -4.30
CA THR A 228 57.71 54.04 -4.23
C THR A 228 58.22 54.90 -5.39
N GLU A 229 57.69 54.72 -6.59
CA GLU A 229 58.03 55.54 -7.75
C GLU A 229 57.58 57.00 -7.58
N VAL A 230 56.36 57.23 -7.10
CA VAL A 230 55.85 58.57 -6.78
C VAL A 230 56.71 59.24 -5.71
N MET A 231 57.08 58.53 -4.65
CA MET A 231 57.99 59.04 -3.62
C MET A 231 59.35 59.40 -4.22
N ARG A 232 59.93 58.54 -5.07
CA ARG A 232 61.19 58.80 -5.77
C ARG A 232 61.10 60.05 -6.65
N LEU A 233 60.03 60.19 -7.45
CA LEU A 233 59.79 61.37 -8.29
C LEU A 233 59.61 62.65 -7.46
N SER A 234 58.91 62.56 -6.33
CA SER A 234 58.76 63.68 -5.38
C SER A 234 60.11 64.12 -4.84
N THR A 235 60.95 63.16 -4.42
CA THR A 235 62.30 63.43 -3.91
C THR A 235 63.19 64.05 -4.99
N ASP A 236 63.15 63.53 -6.22
CA ASP A 236 63.88 64.08 -7.37
C ASP A 236 63.43 65.52 -7.68
N TYR A 237 62.13 65.79 -7.55
CA TYR A 237 61.56 67.12 -7.77
C TYR A 237 62.02 68.12 -6.70
N GLU A 238 61.99 67.74 -5.41
CA GLU A 238 62.50 68.56 -4.31
C GLU A 238 64.00 68.89 -4.48
N VAL A 239 64.81 67.91 -4.89
CA VAL A 239 66.24 68.14 -5.17
C VAL A 239 66.43 69.12 -6.33
N LYS A 240 65.65 68.99 -7.40
CA LYS A 240 65.69 69.95 -8.53
C LYS A 240 65.24 71.35 -8.11
N MET A 241 64.23 71.44 -7.26
CA MET A 241 63.77 72.72 -6.70
C MET A 241 64.87 73.39 -5.86
N LYS A 242 65.52 72.65 -4.95
CA LYS A 242 66.66 73.17 -4.17
C LYS A 242 67.80 73.68 -5.05
N LYS A 243 68.18 72.93 -6.09
CA LYS A 243 69.21 73.39 -7.05
C LYS A 243 68.82 74.70 -7.75
N LYS A 244 67.55 74.86 -8.13
CA LYS A 244 67.06 76.12 -8.72
C LYS A 244 67.06 77.26 -7.71
N GLU A 245 66.74 77.00 -6.45
CA GLU A 245 66.81 77.99 -5.37
C GLU A 245 68.27 78.43 -5.12
N GLU A 246 69.22 77.48 -5.12
CA GLU A 246 70.66 77.74 -5.04
C GLU A 246 71.17 78.55 -6.24
N GLU A 247 70.76 78.19 -7.46
CA GLU A 247 71.08 78.96 -8.67
C GLU A 247 70.51 80.38 -8.62
N GLN A 248 69.26 80.54 -8.18
CA GLN A 248 68.67 81.87 -7.99
C GLN A 248 69.42 82.67 -6.93
N PHE A 249 69.80 82.04 -5.82
CA PHE A 249 70.58 82.70 -4.78
C PHE A 249 71.94 83.14 -5.30
N ARG A 250 72.63 82.27 -6.05
CA ARG A 250 73.91 82.58 -6.70
C ARG A 250 73.77 83.73 -7.69
N LEU A 251 72.75 83.72 -8.56
CA LEU A 251 72.50 84.82 -9.49
C LEU A 251 72.18 86.13 -8.77
N LYS A 252 71.45 86.09 -7.65
CA LYS A 252 71.22 87.27 -6.80
C LYS A 252 72.52 87.79 -6.19
N GLN A 253 73.41 86.90 -5.76
CA GLN A 253 74.73 87.26 -5.23
C GLN A 253 75.60 87.88 -6.33
N GLU A 254 75.65 87.28 -7.52
CA GLU A 254 76.35 87.82 -8.70
C GLU A 254 75.77 89.19 -9.11
N LEU A 255 74.45 89.37 -9.08
CA LEU A 255 73.78 90.67 -9.30
C LEU A 255 74.15 91.70 -8.24
N ALA A 256 74.22 91.31 -6.97
CA ALA A 256 74.63 92.20 -5.89
C ALA A 256 76.10 92.63 -6.05
N ASP A 257 77.00 91.69 -6.38
CA ASP A 257 78.41 91.97 -6.65
C ASP A 257 78.59 92.88 -7.87
N LEU A 258 77.83 92.64 -8.94
CA LEU A 258 77.81 93.51 -10.12
C LEU A 258 77.27 94.90 -9.79
N SER A 259 76.23 95.00 -8.96
CA SER A 259 75.67 96.28 -8.50
C SER A 259 76.69 97.06 -7.67
N ILE A 260 77.42 96.38 -6.77
CA ILE A 260 78.53 96.99 -6.00
C ILE A 260 79.64 97.46 -6.94
N LYS A 261 80.07 96.63 -7.89
CA LYS A 261 81.09 97.00 -8.90
C LYS A 261 80.65 98.20 -9.73
N LEU A 262 79.41 98.19 -10.23
CA LEU A 262 78.83 99.28 -11.00
C LEU A 262 78.74 100.57 -10.18
N ASN A 263 78.40 100.48 -8.89
CA ASN A 263 78.38 101.65 -8.02
C ASN A 263 79.79 102.20 -7.74
N MET A 264 80.77 101.32 -7.53
CA MET A 264 82.19 101.68 -7.42
C MET A 264 82.73 102.32 -8.70
N GLU A 265 82.35 101.81 -9.86
CA GLU A 265 82.73 102.33 -11.17
C GLU A 265 82.00 103.64 -11.48
N ALA A 266 80.74 103.79 -11.08
CA ALA A 266 80.00 105.05 -11.14
C ALA A 266 80.58 106.10 -10.17
N GLN A 267 81.14 105.71 -9.02
CA GLN A 267 81.91 106.60 -8.15
C GLN A 267 83.25 106.99 -8.78
N LYS A 268 83.95 106.06 -9.46
CA LYS A 268 85.15 106.39 -10.27
C LYS A 268 84.80 107.31 -11.45
N GLY A 269 83.68 107.11 -12.11
CA GLY A 269 83.15 107.97 -13.16
C GLY A 269 82.74 109.34 -12.63
N ARG A 270 82.19 109.42 -11.41
CA ARG A 270 81.96 110.70 -10.70
C ARG A 270 83.27 111.40 -10.32
N LYS A 271 84.31 110.65 -9.97
CA LYS A 271 85.67 111.18 -9.70
C LYS A 271 86.35 111.66 -11.00
N GLN A 272 86.17 110.96 -12.12
CA GLN A 272 86.64 111.40 -13.44
C GLN A 272 85.85 112.60 -13.99
N LYS A 273 84.53 112.67 -13.76
CA LYS A 273 83.71 113.84 -14.11
C LYS A 273 84.04 115.08 -13.28
N PHE A 274 84.45 114.92 -12.02
CA PHE A 274 84.92 116.03 -11.20
C PHE A 274 86.26 116.63 -11.69
N ASP A 275 87.06 115.87 -12.45
CA ASP A 275 88.31 116.33 -13.09
C ASP A 275 88.14 116.79 -14.56
N THR A 276 86.96 116.63 -15.17
CA THR A 276 86.68 117.03 -16.57
C THR A 276 85.57 118.07 -16.77
N GLU A 277 84.92 118.56 -15.70
CA GLU A 277 83.95 119.67 -15.75
C GLU A 277 84.53 120.99 -15.22
N ARG A 278 85.70 121.38 -15.74
CA ARG A 278 86.20 122.75 -15.63
C ARG A 278 86.89 123.17 -16.92
N ARG A 279 86.17 123.12 -18.06
CA ARG A 279 86.53 123.82 -19.31
C ARG A 279 85.35 123.86 -20.30
N SER A 280 85.17 125.07 -20.84
CA SER A 280 84.41 125.50 -22.01
C SER A 280 82.88 125.57 -21.93
N ASP A 281 82.44 126.77 -21.53
CA ASP A 281 81.26 127.47 -22.04
C ASP A 281 81.28 127.67 -23.55
N GLY A 282 80.08 127.74 -24.13
CA GLY A 282 79.82 128.44 -25.40
C GLY A 282 79.57 127.54 -26.60
N ASP A 283 78.31 127.37 -27.01
CA ASP A 283 77.77 128.16 -28.13
C ASP A 283 76.37 127.68 -28.56
N THR A 284 75.42 128.60 -28.37
CA THR A 284 74.06 128.58 -28.87
C THR A 284 74.05 129.16 -30.29
N LYS A 285 73.96 128.33 -31.34
CA LYS A 285 73.37 128.69 -32.67
C LYS A 285 73.45 127.60 -33.76
N ALA A 286 73.19 126.34 -33.42
CA ALA A 286 73.06 125.26 -34.43
C ALA A 286 71.94 124.24 -34.13
N ALA A 287 70.98 124.58 -33.25
CA ALA A 287 69.98 123.64 -32.75
C ALA A 287 68.65 123.62 -33.53
N GLU A 288 68.45 124.51 -34.52
CA GLU A 288 67.16 124.61 -35.25
C GLU A 288 67.09 123.80 -36.55
N SER A 289 68.22 123.41 -37.17
CA SER A 289 68.20 122.49 -38.32
C SER A 289 68.19 121.01 -37.89
N THR A 290 68.80 120.69 -36.74
CA THR A 290 68.76 119.37 -36.11
C THR A 290 67.38 119.07 -35.52
N LYS A 291 66.60 120.10 -35.13
CA LYS A 291 65.21 119.95 -34.66
C LYS A 291 64.26 119.50 -35.79
N ARG A 292 64.53 119.86 -37.05
CA ARG A 292 63.76 119.39 -38.22
C ARG A 292 64.16 117.98 -38.68
N LYS A 293 65.44 117.58 -38.53
CA LYS A 293 65.87 116.18 -38.72
C LYS A 293 65.36 115.26 -37.59
N LEU A 294 65.52 115.67 -36.34
CA LEU A 294 65.00 114.93 -35.19
C LEU A 294 63.47 114.88 -35.18
N SER A 295 62.74 115.91 -35.64
CA SER A 295 61.28 115.84 -35.80
C SER A 295 60.86 114.95 -36.96
N ALA A 296 61.65 114.86 -38.03
CA ALA A 296 61.41 113.93 -39.14
C ALA A 296 61.69 112.48 -38.69
N ASP A 297 62.78 112.24 -37.95
CA ASP A 297 63.10 110.94 -37.36
C ASP A 297 62.10 110.55 -36.27
N LEU A 298 61.57 111.52 -35.51
CA LEU A 298 60.47 111.27 -34.55
C LEU A 298 59.16 110.99 -35.28
N ALA A 299 58.89 111.64 -36.41
CA ALA A 299 57.69 111.38 -37.22
C ALA A 299 57.77 110.02 -37.93
N VAL A 300 58.96 109.62 -38.41
CA VAL A 300 59.23 108.31 -39.01
C VAL A 300 59.22 107.21 -37.94
N ASN A 301 59.80 107.44 -36.76
CA ASN A 301 59.69 106.47 -35.66
C ASN A 301 58.28 106.40 -35.09
N LYS A 302 57.54 107.51 -35.06
CA LYS A 302 56.13 107.51 -34.64
C LYS A 302 55.25 106.81 -35.67
N SER A 303 55.47 107.01 -36.96
CA SER A 303 54.77 106.24 -38.00
C SER A 303 55.14 104.75 -37.95
N HIS A 304 56.40 104.41 -37.70
CA HIS A 304 56.84 103.03 -37.53
C HIS A 304 56.27 102.39 -36.25
N LEU A 305 56.18 103.13 -35.14
CA LEU A 305 55.53 102.68 -33.91
C LEU A 305 54.02 102.56 -34.06
N ASP A 306 53.38 103.44 -34.83
CA ASP A 306 51.94 103.35 -35.12
C ASP A 306 51.64 102.18 -36.06
N ILE A 307 52.50 101.90 -37.04
CA ILE A 307 52.43 100.68 -37.86
C ILE A 307 52.64 99.43 -36.98
N LYS A 308 53.68 99.43 -36.14
CA LYS A 308 53.97 98.31 -35.23
C LYS A 308 52.84 98.06 -34.23
N LYS A 309 52.24 99.12 -33.65
CA LYS A 309 51.05 99.00 -32.81
C LYS A 309 49.86 98.44 -33.57
N ARG A 310 49.66 98.86 -34.81
CA ARG A 310 48.57 98.35 -35.65
C ARG A 310 48.77 96.88 -36.00
N ASP A 311 50.02 96.47 -36.25
CA ASP A 311 50.38 95.07 -36.51
C ASP A 311 50.30 94.21 -35.24
N GLU A 312 50.75 94.71 -34.08
CA GLU A 312 50.57 94.04 -32.78
C GLU A 312 49.09 93.92 -32.41
N GLN A 313 48.27 94.96 -32.69
CA GLN A 313 46.82 94.91 -32.48
C GLN A 313 46.15 93.87 -33.39
N ARG A 314 46.57 93.76 -34.66
CA ARG A 314 46.13 92.70 -35.58
C ARG A 314 46.55 91.32 -35.08
N HIS A 315 47.79 91.19 -34.64
CA HIS A 315 48.31 89.93 -34.12
C HIS A 315 47.57 89.50 -32.85
N LEU A 316 47.23 90.45 -31.98
CA LEU A 316 46.40 90.24 -30.79
C LEU A 316 45.00 89.79 -31.17
N THR A 317 44.34 90.48 -32.11
CA THR A 317 43.00 90.11 -32.59
C THR A 317 43.01 88.73 -33.24
N ASP A 318 43.98 88.40 -34.08
CA ASP A 318 44.14 87.06 -34.67
C ASP A 318 44.36 85.98 -33.60
N THR A 319 45.19 86.24 -32.59
CA THR A 319 45.33 85.29 -31.46
C THR A 319 44.04 85.15 -30.67
N GLN A 320 43.28 86.24 -30.50
CA GLN A 320 42.00 86.21 -29.79
C GLN A 320 40.96 85.40 -30.56
N PHE A 321 40.87 85.57 -31.89
CA PHE A 321 40.02 84.74 -32.75
C PHE A 321 40.41 83.27 -32.69
N ARG A 322 41.71 82.93 -32.77
CA ARG A 322 42.17 81.54 -32.66
C ARG A 322 41.87 80.90 -31.32
N LEU A 323 41.96 81.67 -30.22
CA LEU A 323 41.61 81.17 -28.88
C LEU A 323 40.10 80.93 -28.75
N VAL A 324 39.26 81.80 -29.33
CA VAL A 324 37.81 81.60 -29.38
C VAL A 324 37.45 80.38 -30.23
N ASP A 325 38.08 80.20 -31.39
CA ASP A 325 37.87 79.02 -32.24
C ASP A 325 38.30 77.73 -31.54
N ASN A 326 39.48 77.73 -30.90
CA ASN A 326 39.94 76.58 -30.10
C ASN A 326 38.99 76.27 -28.94
N SER A 327 38.47 77.29 -28.26
CA SER A 327 37.48 77.10 -27.19
C SER A 327 36.18 76.52 -27.72
N SER A 328 35.73 76.95 -28.91
CA SER A 328 34.53 76.42 -29.56
C SER A 328 34.73 74.97 -29.99
N ILE A 329 35.89 74.64 -30.58
CA ILE A 329 36.26 73.28 -30.97
C ILE A 329 36.35 72.35 -29.74
N GLN A 330 36.97 72.80 -28.64
CA GLN A 330 37.02 72.01 -27.40
C GLN A 330 35.63 71.75 -26.83
N LYS A 331 34.73 72.74 -26.89
CA LYS A 331 33.34 72.56 -26.47
C LYS A 331 32.62 71.52 -27.34
N GLN A 332 32.78 71.60 -28.67
CA GLN A 332 32.22 70.62 -29.60
C GLN A 332 32.79 69.22 -29.38
N LEU A 333 34.09 69.10 -29.11
CA LEU A 333 34.73 67.80 -28.80
C LEU A 333 34.22 67.21 -27.49
N ASN A 334 34.03 68.03 -26.45
CA ASN A 334 33.47 67.58 -25.18
C ASN A 334 32.00 67.16 -25.34
N GLU A 335 31.18 67.94 -26.06
CA GLU A 335 29.80 67.58 -26.37
C GLU A 335 29.74 66.27 -27.16
N ALA A 336 30.58 66.09 -28.18
CA ALA A 336 30.67 64.84 -28.94
C ALA A 336 31.10 63.64 -28.08
N ALA A 337 32.02 63.84 -27.13
CA ALA A 337 32.43 62.81 -26.19
C ALA A 337 31.30 62.41 -25.23
N GLU A 338 30.54 63.38 -24.72
CA GLU A 338 29.36 63.11 -23.88
C GLU A 338 28.28 62.33 -24.65
N TYR A 339 28.00 62.70 -25.91
CA TYR A 339 27.08 61.95 -26.76
C TYR A 339 27.55 60.52 -27.02
N ALA A 340 28.84 60.31 -27.25
CA ALA A 340 29.41 58.98 -27.44
C ALA A 340 29.31 58.12 -26.16
N GLU A 341 29.51 58.71 -24.98
CA GLU A 341 29.37 58.02 -23.70
C GLU A 341 27.90 57.63 -23.43
N MET A 342 26.96 58.54 -23.73
CA MET A 342 25.52 58.30 -23.64
C MET A 342 25.07 57.17 -24.58
N ASP A 343 25.53 57.16 -25.83
CA ASP A 343 25.22 56.12 -26.81
C ASP A 343 25.79 54.75 -26.38
N LEU A 344 27.00 54.73 -25.81
CA LEU A 344 27.60 53.51 -25.30
C LEU A 344 26.84 52.96 -24.07
N LYS A 345 26.37 53.84 -23.18
CA LYS A 345 25.48 53.48 -22.06
C LYS A 345 24.13 52.94 -22.56
N ALA A 346 23.52 53.59 -23.56
CA ALA A 346 22.27 53.14 -24.16
C ALA A 346 22.43 51.72 -24.76
N LYS A 347 23.46 51.51 -25.58
CA LYS A 347 23.79 50.18 -26.14
C LYS A 347 24.04 49.12 -25.07
N GLN A 348 24.67 49.49 -23.95
CA GLN A 348 24.90 48.56 -22.85
C GLN A 348 23.61 48.19 -22.12
N ILE A 349 22.68 49.14 -21.97
CA ILE A 349 21.34 48.90 -21.41
C ILE A 349 20.56 47.96 -22.34
N ASP A 350 20.51 48.25 -23.64
CA ASP A 350 19.81 47.43 -24.62
C ASP A 350 20.33 45.99 -24.63
N LYS A 351 21.66 45.82 -24.61
CA LYS A 351 22.30 44.49 -24.53
C LYS A 351 21.96 43.75 -23.23
N ASN A 352 21.78 44.46 -22.12
CA ASN A 352 21.38 43.84 -20.86
C ASN A 352 19.90 43.44 -20.88
N VAL A 353 19.03 44.28 -21.45
CA VAL A 353 17.61 43.99 -21.64
C VAL A 353 17.43 42.78 -22.56
N GLU A 354 18.13 42.75 -23.70
CA GLU A 354 18.10 41.62 -24.64
C GLU A 354 18.49 40.31 -23.95
N LYS A 355 19.59 40.31 -23.16
CA LYS A 355 19.98 39.14 -22.36
C LYS A 355 18.93 38.72 -21.33
N MET A 356 18.22 39.67 -20.74
CA MET A 356 17.14 39.34 -19.79
C MET A 356 15.94 38.71 -20.51
N VAL A 357 15.56 39.25 -21.68
CA VAL A 357 14.49 38.69 -22.51
C VAL A 357 14.85 37.28 -22.98
N THR A 358 16.05 37.06 -23.53
CA THR A 358 16.49 35.71 -23.96
C THR A 358 16.48 34.70 -22.82
N LYS A 359 16.93 35.09 -21.62
CA LYS A 359 16.84 34.22 -20.43
C LYS A 359 15.41 33.94 -20.01
N GLY A 360 14.50 34.92 -20.17
CA GLY A 360 13.08 34.75 -19.97
C GLY A 360 12.49 33.70 -20.91
N ASP A 361 12.79 33.82 -22.22
CA ASP A 361 12.34 32.89 -23.25
C ASP A 361 12.86 31.47 -23.04
N GLU A 362 14.14 31.32 -22.67
CA GLU A 362 14.74 30.02 -22.31
C GLU A 362 14.04 29.39 -21.10
N MET A 363 13.70 30.20 -20.10
CA MET A 363 13.00 29.74 -18.90
C MET A 363 11.57 29.32 -19.23
N GLU A 364 10.86 30.10 -20.03
CA GLU A 364 9.51 29.79 -20.51
C GLU A 364 9.52 28.49 -21.33
N HIS A 365 10.46 28.34 -22.27
CA HIS A 365 10.60 27.14 -23.08
C HIS A 365 10.91 25.90 -22.21
N SER A 366 11.77 26.04 -21.20
CA SER A 366 12.05 25.00 -20.22
C SER A 366 10.80 24.62 -19.40
N LEU A 367 10.02 25.62 -18.96
CA LEU A 367 8.78 25.39 -18.22
C LEU A 367 7.71 24.72 -19.08
N TYR A 368 7.56 25.14 -20.33
CA TYR A 368 6.66 24.54 -21.30
C TYR A 368 7.00 23.06 -21.53
N ASN A 369 8.28 22.74 -21.73
CA ASN A 369 8.74 21.36 -21.90
C ASN A 369 8.50 20.51 -20.63
N LYS A 370 8.75 21.07 -19.44
CA LYS A 370 8.44 20.39 -18.17
C LYS A 370 6.95 20.13 -18.01
N MET A 371 6.10 21.11 -18.31
CA MET A 371 4.65 20.99 -18.27
C MET A 371 4.16 19.91 -19.25
N ARG A 372 4.65 19.94 -20.50
CA ARG A 372 4.30 18.96 -21.53
C ARG A 372 4.70 17.53 -21.14
N ASN A 373 5.89 17.35 -20.58
CA ASN A 373 6.35 16.05 -20.09
C ASN A 373 5.53 15.56 -18.89
N ALA A 374 5.17 16.46 -17.96
CA ALA A 374 4.31 16.15 -16.83
C ALA A 374 2.89 15.74 -17.28
N GLU A 375 2.33 16.44 -18.27
CA GLU A 375 1.03 16.12 -18.87
C GLU A 375 1.05 14.74 -19.54
N TYR A 376 2.08 14.43 -20.31
CA TYR A 376 2.26 13.12 -20.92
C TYR A 376 2.37 12.01 -19.87
N ALA A 377 3.13 12.25 -18.79
CA ALA A 377 3.24 11.31 -17.67
C ALA A 377 1.88 11.10 -16.97
N ARG A 378 1.11 12.18 -16.77
CA ARG A 378 -0.26 12.11 -16.20
C ARG A 378 -1.16 11.25 -17.08
N GLN A 379 -1.19 11.48 -18.39
CA GLN A 379 -2.02 10.71 -19.33
C GLN A 379 -1.66 9.22 -19.34
N LYS A 380 -0.36 8.89 -19.30
CA LYS A 380 0.10 7.50 -19.20
C LYS A 380 -0.34 6.83 -17.89
N GLN A 381 -0.25 7.54 -16.77
CA GLN A 381 -0.75 7.05 -15.49
C GLN A 381 -2.27 6.87 -15.51
N GLU A 382 -3.01 7.83 -16.06
CA GLU A 382 -4.47 7.78 -16.17
C GLU A 382 -4.93 6.59 -17.02
N GLN A 383 -4.28 6.32 -18.15
CA GLN A 383 -4.57 5.14 -18.96
C GLN A 383 -4.32 3.84 -18.19
N THR A 384 -3.25 3.80 -17.40
CA THR A 384 -2.93 2.64 -16.55
C THR A 384 -4.00 2.43 -15.48
N VAL A 385 -4.44 3.49 -14.82
CA VAL A 385 -5.53 3.46 -13.83
C VAL A 385 -6.83 2.98 -14.47
N ARG A 386 -7.20 3.49 -15.66
CA ARG A 386 -8.38 3.03 -16.39
C ARG A 386 -8.33 1.53 -16.72
N ARG A 387 -7.17 1.02 -17.16
CA ARG A 387 -6.99 -0.43 -17.40
C ARG A 387 -7.15 -1.25 -16.12
N MET A 388 -6.54 -0.81 -15.01
CA MET A 388 -6.68 -1.50 -13.71
C MET A 388 -8.12 -1.47 -13.20
N GLN A 389 -8.83 -0.36 -13.36
CA GLN A 389 -10.26 -0.25 -13.02
C GLN A 389 -11.11 -1.23 -13.83
N GLN A 390 -10.86 -1.36 -15.13
CA GLN A 390 -11.53 -2.33 -16.00
C GLN A 390 -11.24 -3.78 -15.56
N GLN A 391 -9.97 -4.12 -15.28
CA GLN A 391 -9.59 -5.43 -14.78
C GLN A 391 -10.26 -5.77 -13.44
N LEU A 392 -10.32 -4.80 -12.51
CA LEU A 392 -10.99 -4.97 -11.23
C LEU A 392 -12.49 -5.19 -11.41
N ALA A 393 -13.15 -4.44 -12.30
CA ALA A 393 -14.56 -4.61 -12.62
C ALA A 393 -14.84 -5.99 -13.25
N GLU A 394 -13.98 -6.46 -14.15
CA GLU A 394 -14.08 -7.78 -14.76
C GLU A 394 -13.89 -8.90 -13.72
N LEU A 395 -12.91 -8.79 -12.83
CA LEU A 395 -12.70 -9.74 -11.74
C LEU A 395 -13.89 -9.77 -10.78
N LYS A 396 -14.47 -8.61 -10.42
CA LYS A 396 -15.70 -8.54 -9.63
C LYS A 396 -16.87 -9.25 -10.33
N ARG A 397 -17.04 -9.03 -11.64
CA ARG A 397 -18.07 -9.70 -12.44
C ARG A 397 -17.86 -11.22 -12.48
N LYS A 398 -16.64 -11.69 -12.73
CA LYS A 398 -16.29 -13.12 -12.74
C LYS A 398 -16.54 -13.77 -11.38
N ASN A 399 -16.15 -13.11 -10.29
CA ASN A 399 -16.39 -13.60 -8.94
C ASN A 399 -17.89 -13.69 -8.63
N ALA A 400 -18.67 -12.66 -8.97
CA ALA A 400 -20.12 -12.67 -8.78
C ALA A 400 -20.80 -13.82 -9.53
N VAL A 401 -20.39 -14.08 -10.79
CA VAL A 401 -20.90 -15.22 -11.57
C VAL A 401 -20.49 -16.55 -10.93
N ARG A 402 -19.24 -16.69 -10.49
CA ARG A 402 -18.76 -17.90 -9.83
C ARG A 402 -19.54 -18.19 -8.55
N VAL A 403 -19.71 -17.20 -7.68
CA VAL A 403 -20.50 -17.33 -6.44
C VAL A 403 -21.95 -17.71 -6.74
N LYS A 404 -22.57 -17.09 -7.76
CA LYS A 404 -23.93 -17.46 -8.18
C LYS A 404 -24.02 -18.91 -8.65
N ASN A 405 -23.04 -19.38 -9.42
CA ASN A 405 -23.01 -20.76 -9.91
C ASN A 405 -22.76 -21.76 -8.78
N GLU A 406 -21.83 -21.46 -7.87
CA GLU A 406 -21.54 -22.27 -6.69
C GLU A 406 -22.79 -22.38 -5.80
N LEU A 407 -23.48 -21.25 -5.52
CA LEU A 407 -24.74 -21.25 -4.76
C LEU A 407 -25.85 -22.07 -5.44
N ALA A 408 -25.98 -21.96 -6.77
CA ALA A 408 -26.97 -22.73 -7.51
C ALA A 408 -26.65 -24.24 -7.48
N GLN A 409 -25.37 -24.60 -7.53
CA GLN A 409 -24.93 -25.99 -7.44
C GLN A 409 -25.15 -26.56 -6.04
N THR A 410 -24.74 -25.84 -4.98
CA THR A 410 -24.95 -26.30 -3.60
C THR A 410 -26.42 -26.48 -3.28
N HIS A 411 -27.28 -25.58 -3.75
CA HIS A 411 -28.73 -25.70 -3.57
C HIS A 411 -29.33 -26.87 -4.36
N LYS A 412 -28.74 -27.25 -5.51
CA LYS A 412 -29.16 -28.45 -6.25
C LYS A 412 -28.77 -29.72 -5.49
N GLU A 413 -27.53 -29.79 -5.01
CA GLU A 413 -27.02 -30.90 -4.20
C GLU A 413 -27.81 -31.06 -2.89
N GLU A 414 -28.17 -29.95 -2.24
CA GLU A 414 -29.04 -29.92 -1.06
C GLU A 414 -30.41 -30.54 -1.35
N LYS A 415 -31.07 -30.15 -2.45
CA LYS A 415 -32.35 -30.74 -2.87
C LYS A 415 -32.25 -32.22 -3.23
N GLU A 416 -31.16 -32.64 -3.86
CA GLU A 416 -30.92 -34.06 -4.17
C GLU A 416 -30.75 -34.89 -2.90
N LEU A 417 -30.03 -34.36 -1.90
CA LEU A 417 -29.89 -34.99 -0.58
C LEU A 417 -31.21 -35.03 0.18
N GLU A 418 -31.98 -33.94 0.19
CA GLU A 418 -33.32 -33.91 0.81
C GLU A 418 -34.25 -34.96 0.20
N GLN A 419 -34.29 -35.06 -1.13
CA GLN A 419 -35.09 -36.07 -1.82
C GLN A 419 -34.64 -37.50 -1.48
N THR A 420 -33.34 -37.73 -1.43
CA THR A 420 -32.78 -39.03 -1.04
C THR A 420 -33.17 -39.38 0.39
N LEU A 421 -33.05 -38.42 1.31
CA LEU A 421 -33.43 -38.58 2.71
C LEU A 421 -34.93 -38.87 2.87
N ILE A 422 -35.80 -38.24 2.07
CA ILE A 422 -37.24 -38.54 2.06
C ILE A 422 -37.50 -39.98 1.59
N ARG A 423 -36.79 -40.46 0.56
CA ARG A 423 -36.93 -41.84 0.07
C ARG A 423 -36.48 -42.86 1.11
N GLU A 424 -35.31 -42.64 1.71
CA GLU A 424 -34.76 -43.50 2.78
C GLU A 424 -35.69 -43.55 4.00
N LYS A 425 -36.28 -42.41 4.40
CA LYS A 425 -37.30 -42.37 5.45
C LYS A 425 -38.53 -43.21 5.10
N ALA A 426 -39.04 -43.08 3.88
CA ALA A 426 -40.20 -43.87 3.43
C ALA A 426 -39.90 -45.37 3.35
N GLU A 427 -38.68 -45.75 2.94
CA GLU A 427 -38.24 -47.15 2.96
C GLU A 427 -38.11 -47.69 4.38
N LEU A 428 -37.55 -46.90 5.30
CA LEU A 428 -37.45 -47.25 6.71
C LEU A 428 -38.85 -47.46 7.32
N ASP A 429 -39.80 -46.56 7.06
CA ASP A 429 -41.18 -46.69 7.52
C ASP A 429 -41.84 -47.98 6.99
N LYS A 430 -41.61 -48.31 5.71
CA LYS A 430 -42.10 -49.56 5.11
C LYS A 430 -41.53 -50.79 5.83
N VAL A 431 -40.24 -50.79 6.15
CA VAL A 431 -39.60 -51.88 6.92
C VAL A 431 -40.16 -51.95 8.34
N HIS A 432 -40.42 -50.81 8.99
CA HIS A 432 -41.09 -50.76 10.29
C HIS A 432 -42.48 -51.38 10.24
N SER A 433 -43.32 -51.00 9.28
CA SER A 433 -44.66 -51.60 9.12
C SER A 433 -44.59 -53.10 8.87
N GLN A 434 -43.67 -53.58 8.02
CA GLN A 434 -43.47 -55.02 7.79
C GLN A 434 -43.05 -55.77 9.06
N ARG A 435 -42.18 -55.17 9.87
CA ARG A 435 -41.76 -55.72 11.15
C ARG A 435 -42.94 -55.82 12.12
N GLU A 436 -43.77 -54.78 12.20
CA GLU A 436 -44.96 -54.76 13.06
C GLU A 436 -45.99 -55.81 12.64
N GLU A 437 -46.30 -55.91 11.35
CA GLU A 437 -47.19 -56.97 10.82
C GLU A 437 -46.67 -58.38 11.14
N SER A 438 -45.36 -58.59 10.99
CA SER A 438 -44.72 -59.88 11.31
C SER A 438 -44.81 -60.19 12.81
N TYR A 439 -44.65 -59.17 13.65
CA TYR A 439 -44.79 -59.30 15.10
C TYR A 439 -46.24 -59.62 15.51
N GLU A 440 -47.23 -58.97 14.91
CA GLU A 440 -48.64 -59.29 15.13
C GLU A 440 -48.98 -60.72 14.71
N LYS A 441 -48.51 -61.16 13.54
CA LYS A 441 -48.68 -62.56 13.08
C LYS A 441 -48.08 -63.55 14.07
N LEU A 442 -46.88 -63.27 14.57
CA LEU A 442 -46.22 -64.10 15.58
C LEU A 442 -47.02 -64.14 16.90
N GLN A 443 -47.55 -63.00 17.36
CA GLN A 443 -48.39 -62.96 18.56
C GLN A 443 -49.67 -63.79 18.38
N LYS A 444 -50.36 -63.65 17.25
CA LYS A 444 -51.54 -64.47 16.91
C LYS A 444 -51.21 -65.96 16.92
N HIS A 445 -50.09 -66.35 16.31
CA HIS A 445 -49.63 -67.74 16.32
C HIS A 445 -49.33 -68.26 17.73
N ARG A 446 -48.67 -67.45 18.56
CA ARG A 446 -48.41 -67.78 19.98
C ARG A 446 -49.70 -67.94 20.78
N GLN A 447 -50.74 -67.18 20.46
CA GLN A 447 -52.04 -67.31 21.12
C GLN A 447 -52.75 -68.60 20.70
N ILE A 448 -52.80 -68.90 19.40
CA ILE A 448 -53.35 -70.16 18.88
C ILE A 448 -52.64 -71.36 19.52
N LEU A 449 -51.30 -71.36 19.57
CA LEU A 449 -50.55 -72.44 20.23
C LEU A 449 -50.89 -72.60 21.72
N LYS A 450 -51.18 -71.51 22.44
CA LYS A 450 -51.62 -71.59 23.83
C LYS A 450 -53.00 -72.22 23.95
N GLU A 451 -53.93 -71.85 23.06
CA GLU A 451 -55.27 -72.42 22.98
C GLU A 451 -55.21 -73.91 22.61
N ASP A 452 -54.44 -74.29 21.60
CA ASP A 452 -54.21 -75.69 21.19
C ASP A 452 -53.61 -76.51 22.32
N LYS A 453 -52.61 -75.97 23.04
CA LYS A 453 -52.02 -76.62 24.21
C LYS A 453 -53.04 -76.80 25.33
N HIS A 454 -53.91 -75.83 25.56
CA HIS A 454 -54.99 -75.94 26.54
C HIS A 454 -55.99 -77.02 26.14
N ILE A 455 -56.42 -77.05 24.88
CA ILE A 455 -57.33 -78.07 24.32
C ILE A 455 -56.72 -79.47 24.45
N LEU A 456 -55.42 -79.62 24.15
CA LEU A 456 -54.69 -80.88 24.32
C LEU A 456 -54.72 -81.36 25.77
N ILE A 457 -54.47 -80.47 26.73
CA ILE A 457 -54.52 -80.77 28.17
C ILE A 457 -55.94 -81.18 28.59
N GLU A 458 -56.99 -80.50 28.10
CA GLU A 458 -58.38 -80.87 28.39
C GLU A 458 -58.75 -82.23 27.81
N HIS A 459 -58.33 -82.53 26.57
CA HIS A 459 -58.52 -83.86 25.99
C HIS A 459 -57.76 -84.95 26.75
N GLU A 460 -56.55 -84.66 27.24
CA GLU A 460 -55.79 -85.59 28.08
C GLU A 460 -56.50 -85.83 29.43
N ARG A 461 -57.06 -84.79 30.04
CA ARG A 461 -57.88 -84.90 31.26
C ARG A 461 -59.13 -85.73 31.01
N GLU A 462 -59.84 -85.48 29.91
CA GLU A 462 -61.03 -86.24 29.53
C GLU A 462 -60.70 -87.70 29.21
N HIS A 463 -59.61 -87.95 28.48
CA HIS A 463 -59.11 -89.29 28.21
C HIS A 463 -58.77 -90.04 29.51
N ASN A 464 -58.05 -89.40 30.44
CA ASN A 464 -57.77 -89.96 31.76
C ASN A 464 -59.06 -90.22 32.58
N ARG A 465 -60.07 -89.36 32.45
CA ARG A 465 -61.39 -89.57 33.09
C ARG A 465 -62.09 -90.78 32.49
N LEU A 466 -62.10 -90.93 31.16
CA LEU A 466 -62.67 -92.09 30.47
C LEU A 466 -61.93 -93.38 30.83
N LEU A 467 -60.60 -93.36 30.92
CA LEU A 467 -59.80 -94.50 31.39
C LEU A 467 -60.17 -94.90 32.83
N LYS A 468 -60.32 -93.91 33.74
CA LYS A 468 -60.77 -94.16 35.12
C LYS A 468 -62.20 -94.70 35.19
N ILE A 469 -63.10 -94.26 34.32
CA ILE A 469 -64.46 -94.80 34.23
C ILE A 469 -64.41 -96.23 33.71
N GLY A 470 -63.65 -96.50 32.64
CA GLY A 470 -63.42 -97.83 32.08
C GLY A 470 -62.95 -98.83 33.14
N ALA A 471 -61.90 -98.48 33.88
CA ALA A 471 -61.39 -99.30 34.98
C ALA A 471 -62.42 -99.56 36.10
N LYS A 472 -63.34 -98.61 36.38
CA LYS A 472 -64.42 -98.82 37.35
C LYS A 472 -65.55 -99.71 36.81
N THR A 473 -65.87 -99.63 35.52
CA THR A 473 -66.83 -100.54 34.88
C THR A 473 -66.31 -101.97 34.82
N ASP A 474 -65.01 -102.16 34.57
CA ASP A 474 -64.40 -103.50 34.53
C ASP A 474 -64.46 -104.19 35.91
N ILE A 475 -64.24 -103.45 37.01
CA ILE A 475 -64.41 -103.95 38.38
C ILE A 475 -65.89 -104.27 38.70
N ALA A 476 -66.85 -103.53 38.15
CA ALA A 476 -68.28 -103.78 38.38
C ALA A 476 -68.81 -104.99 37.61
N THR A 477 -68.21 -105.32 36.45
CA THR A 477 -68.54 -106.53 35.68
C THR A 477 -67.93 -107.82 36.22
N GLU A 478 -66.86 -107.74 37.04
CA GLU A 478 -66.28 -108.90 37.73
C GLU A 478 -67.03 -109.30 39.02
N SER A 479 -68.02 -108.52 39.46
CA SER A 479 -68.80 -108.78 40.68
C SER A 479 -70.19 -109.38 40.43
N TYR A 480 -70.46 -109.90 39.23
CA TYR A 480 -71.71 -110.59 38.88
C TYR A 480 -71.51 -112.08 38.58
#